data_AF-A0A3B4CKF3-F1
#
_entry.id   AF-A0A3B4CKF3-F1
#
_cell.length_a   1.000
_cell.length_b   1.000
_cell.length_c   1.000
_cell.angle_alpha   90.00
_cell.angle_beta   90.00
_cell.angle_gamma   90.00
#
_symmetry.space_group_name_H-M   'P 1'
#
loop_
_entity.id
_entity.type
_entity.pdbx_description
1 polymer ?
#
loop_
_entity_poly.entity_id
_entity_poly.type
_entity_poly.pdbx_seq_one_letter_code
_entity_poly.pdbx_strand_id
1 'polypeptide(L)'
;DHGQITVTQTPAVKTVSPGDSVTIIYRWSDGDEGLFWYQQKPGEAPKLLIYYATSRQSGIPARFSGSGSGSDFTLTISNVQTEDAGDYYCQSLHKISDNWVSDTYPICGHVTLM
;
A
#
# COMPACT_ATOMS: atom_id res chain seq x y z
N ASP A 1 -4.50 8.65 -24.74
CA ASP A 1 -4.41 7.22 -24.45
C ASP A 1 -4.48 7.11 -22.94
N HIS A 2 -5.62 6.68 -22.39
CA HIS A 2 -5.83 6.65 -20.95
C HIS A 2 -5.26 5.35 -20.42
N GLY A 3 -4.21 5.43 -19.59
CA GLY A 3 -3.53 4.28 -19.00
C GLY A 3 -4.50 3.26 -18.42
N GLN A 4 -4.26 1.98 -18.76
CA GLN A 4 -5.09 0.88 -18.28
C GLN A 4 -4.68 0.52 -16.85
N ILE A 5 -5.49 0.96 -15.89
CA ILE A 5 -5.34 0.65 -14.47
C ILE A 5 -5.53 -0.86 -14.25
N THR A 6 -4.46 -1.58 -13.95
CA THR A 6 -4.52 -3.01 -13.63
C THR A 6 -4.04 -3.26 -12.20
N VAL A 7 -4.96 -3.22 -11.23
CA VAL A 7 -4.68 -3.65 -9.85
C VAL A 7 -4.61 -5.18 -9.82
N THR A 8 -3.42 -5.75 -10.05
CA THR A 8 -3.17 -7.19 -9.93
C THR A 8 -2.75 -7.52 -8.50
N GLN A 9 -3.74 -7.55 -7.61
CA GLN A 9 -3.56 -8.07 -6.27
C GLN A 9 -4.03 -9.52 -6.27
N THR A 10 -3.09 -10.46 -6.43
CA THR A 10 -3.42 -11.88 -6.46
C THR A 10 -2.82 -12.54 -5.21
N PRO A 11 -3.66 -12.94 -4.22
CA PRO A 11 -5.09 -12.64 -4.05
C PRO A 11 -5.34 -11.23 -3.48
N ALA A 12 -6.54 -10.69 -3.75
CA ALA A 12 -7.01 -9.39 -3.22
C ALA A 12 -7.27 -9.42 -1.71
N VAL A 13 -7.35 -10.63 -1.14
CA VAL A 13 -7.48 -10.92 0.28
C VAL A 13 -6.33 -11.85 0.66
N LYS A 14 -5.51 -11.44 1.63
CA LYS A 14 -4.45 -12.26 2.19
C LYS A 14 -4.84 -12.67 3.60
N THR A 15 -5.06 -13.97 3.79
CA THR A 15 -5.24 -14.57 5.11
C THR A 15 -3.89 -15.04 5.62
N VAL A 16 -3.50 -14.59 6.81
CA VAL A 16 -2.18 -14.85 7.41
C VAL A 16 -2.31 -15.18 8.89
N SER A 17 -1.40 -15.98 9.43
CA SER A 17 -1.37 -16.26 10.87
C SER A 17 -0.59 -15.17 11.61
N PRO A 18 -0.91 -14.87 12.88
CA PRO A 18 -0.04 -14.04 13.71
C PRO A 18 1.39 -14.58 13.71
N GLY A 19 2.36 -13.70 13.45
CA GLY A 19 3.79 -14.07 13.30
C GLY A 19 4.25 -14.26 11.85
N ASP A 20 3.35 -14.46 10.89
CA ASP A 20 3.70 -14.56 9.47
C ASP A 20 4.15 -13.19 8.91
N SER A 21 4.64 -13.20 7.67
CA SER A 21 4.88 -11.97 6.91
C SER A 21 3.90 -11.87 5.75
N VAL A 22 3.41 -10.65 5.49
CA VAL A 22 2.55 -10.35 4.35
C VAL A 22 3.17 -9.25 3.50
N THR A 23 3.11 -9.41 2.17
CA THR A 23 3.54 -8.39 1.21
C THR A 23 2.36 -8.01 0.33
N ILE A 24 1.99 -6.75 0.32
CA ILE A 24 0.99 -6.16 -0.57
C ILE A 24 1.74 -5.51 -1.73
N ILE A 25 1.24 -5.69 -2.95
CA ILE A 25 1.88 -5.20 -4.17
C ILE A 25 0.91 -4.28 -4.90
N TYR A 26 1.41 -3.13 -5.31
CA TYR A 26 0.72 -2.20 -6.19
C TYR A 26 1.53 -2.02 -7.48
N ARG A 27 0.86 -2.17 -8.62
CA ARG A 27 1.46 -1.98 -9.94
C ARG A 27 0.73 -0.92 -10.72
N TRP A 28 1.49 0.02 -11.28
CA TRP A 28 0.97 1.11 -12.08
C TRP A 28 1.82 1.30 -13.33
N SER A 29 1.19 1.37 -14.50
CA SER A 29 1.92 1.44 -15.78
C SER A 29 2.52 2.81 -16.07
N ASP A 30 1.97 3.88 -15.48
CA ASP A 30 2.24 5.25 -15.94
C ASP A 30 3.15 6.03 -14.96
N GLY A 31 4.27 5.41 -14.58
CA GLY A 31 5.42 6.11 -14.01
C GLY A 31 5.14 6.89 -12.73
N ASP A 32 4.74 6.18 -11.67
CA ASP A 32 4.61 6.79 -10.34
C ASP A 32 5.99 7.21 -9.80
N GLU A 33 6.10 8.47 -9.40
CA GLU A 33 7.31 8.98 -8.74
C GLU A 33 7.33 8.64 -7.24
N GLY A 34 6.17 8.32 -6.67
CA GLY A 34 6.05 7.86 -5.29
C GLY A 34 4.71 7.20 -4.99
N LEU A 35 4.69 6.41 -3.91
CA LEU A 35 3.49 5.77 -3.40
C LEU A 35 3.36 5.99 -1.89
N PHE A 36 2.14 6.22 -1.44
CA PHE A 36 1.78 6.33 -0.05
C PHE A 36 0.88 5.15 0.31
N TRP A 37 1.15 4.51 1.45
CA TRP A 37 0.38 3.39 1.96
C TRP A 37 -0.39 3.81 3.21
N TYR A 38 -1.65 3.42 3.28
CA TYR A 38 -2.53 3.67 4.41
C TYR A 38 -3.14 2.37 4.89
N GLN A 39 -3.42 2.27 6.19
CA GLN A 39 -4.27 1.25 6.76
C GLN A 39 -5.57 1.90 7.23
N GLN A 40 -6.70 1.26 6.96
CA GLN A 40 -7.98 1.60 7.55
C GLN A 40 -8.55 0.39 8.25
N LYS A 41 -8.89 0.59 9.53
CA LYS A 41 -9.65 -0.38 10.31
C LYS A 41 -11.15 -0.05 10.23
N PRO A 42 -12.04 -1.03 10.44
CA PRO A 42 -13.47 -0.77 10.47
C PRO A 42 -13.83 0.33 11.46
N GLY A 43 -14.46 1.41 10.97
CA GLY A 43 -14.88 2.55 11.80
C GLY A 43 -13.77 3.57 12.12
N GLU A 44 -12.55 3.39 11.60
CA GLU A 44 -11.44 4.33 11.78
C GLU A 44 -11.13 5.12 10.49
N ALA A 45 -10.49 6.27 10.66
CA ALA A 45 -9.94 7.03 9.53
C ALA A 45 -8.67 6.35 8.98
N PRO A 46 -8.38 6.47 7.67
CA PRO A 46 -7.13 5.96 7.11
C PRO A 46 -5.90 6.55 7.82
N LYS A 47 -4.99 5.68 8.25
CA LYS A 47 -3.72 6.05 8.90
C LYS A 47 -2.56 5.85 7.94
N LEU A 48 -1.75 6.89 7.73
CA LEU A 48 -0.55 6.81 6.91
C LEU A 48 0.49 5.89 7.55
N LEU A 49 0.96 4.91 6.76
CA LEU A 49 2.00 3.94 7.16
C LEU A 49 3.35 4.29 6.57
N ILE A 50 3.41 4.38 5.24
CA ILE A 50 4.61 4.62 4.45
C ILE A 50 4.33 5.75 3.46
N TYR A 51 5.27 6.65 3.26
CA TYR A 51 5.23 7.74 2.29
C TYR A 51 6.48 7.72 1.39
N TYR A 52 6.38 8.29 0.20
CA TYR A 52 7.43 8.25 -0.83
C TYR A 52 8.03 6.84 -1.03
N ALA A 53 7.13 5.84 -1.12
CA ALA A 53 7.38 4.41 -1.31
C ALA A 53 8.16 3.68 -0.21
N THR A 54 9.06 4.35 0.51
CA THR A 54 10.06 3.71 1.38
C THR A 54 10.11 4.29 2.79
N SER A 55 9.63 5.52 2.99
CA SER A 55 9.77 6.23 4.26
C SER A 55 8.63 5.88 5.19
N ARG A 56 8.94 5.28 6.34
CA ARG A 56 7.94 4.92 7.35
C ARG A 56 7.55 6.14 8.19
N GLN A 57 6.24 6.36 8.35
CA GLN A 57 5.71 7.44 9.18
C GLN A 57 6.12 7.25 10.66
N SER A 58 6.33 8.35 11.37
CA SER A 58 6.65 8.33 12.79
C SER A 58 5.56 7.63 13.62
N GLY A 59 5.98 6.81 14.59
CA GLY A 59 5.06 6.00 15.42
C GLY A 59 4.51 4.74 14.74
N ILE A 60 4.88 4.45 13.49
CA ILE A 60 4.56 3.18 12.84
C ILE A 60 5.61 2.13 13.23
N PRO A 61 5.18 0.91 13.64
CA PRO A 61 6.08 -0.16 14.06
C PRO A 61 7.14 -0.52 13.01
N ALA A 62 8.33 -0.92 13.49
CA ALA A 62 9.46 -1.27 12.62
C ALA A 62 9.20 -2.44 11.66
N ARG A 63 8.19 -3.26 11.98
CA ARG A 63 7.75 -4.39 11.16
C ARG A 63 7.11 -4.01 9.83
N PHE A 64 6.70 -2.74 9.67
CA PHE A 64 6.25 -2.20 8.39
C PHE A 64 7.43 -1.67 7.59
N SER A 65 7.50 -2.05 6.32
CA SER A 65 8.46 -1.51 5.34
C SER A 65 7.79 -1.33 3.98
N GLY A 66 8.22 -0.31 3.25
CA GLY A 66 7.82 -0.12 1.85
C GLY A 66 9.02 -0.20 0.92
N SER A 67 8.76 -0.58 -0.33
CA SER A 67 9.74 -0.57 -1.40
C SER A 67 9.10 -0.19 -2.73
N GLY A 68 9.92 0.19 -3.69
CA GLY A 68 9.48 0.37 -5.08
C GLY A 68 9.89 1.70 -5.68
N SER A 69 9.78 1.75 -7.00
CA SER A 69 10.03 2.93 -7.83
C SER A 69 9.40 2.71 -9.20
N GLY A 70 8.89 3.77 -9.84
CA GLY A 70 8.32 3.69 -11.19
C GLY A 70 6.97 2.97 -11.19
N SER A 71 6.96 1.66 -11.38
CA SER A 71 5.74 0.90 -11.65
C SER A 71 5.45 -0.24 -10.69
N ASP A 72 6.43 -0.66 -9.87
CA ASP A 72 6.28 -1.76 -8.92
C ASP A 72 6.53 -1.25 -7.50
N PHE A 73 5.51 -1.32 -6.65
CA PHE A 73 5.59 -0.92 -5.26
C PHE A 73 5.11 -2.03 -4.33
N THR A 74 5.74 -2.13 -3.17
CA THR A 74 5.34 -3.08 -2.15
C THR A 74 5.23 -2.46 -0.77
N LEU A 75 4.32 -3.01 0.02
CA LEU A 75 4.26 -2.86 1.47
C LEU A 75 4.46 -4.23 2.09
N THR A 76 5.46 -4.38 2.95
CA THR A 76 5.70 -5.60 3.70
C THR A 76 5.44 -5.36 5.18
N ILE A 77 4.75 -6.30 5.81
CA ILE A 77 4.51 -6.37 7.24
C ILE A 77 5.12 -7.69 7.70
N SER A 78 6.22 -7.62 8.43
CA SER A 78 6.78 -8.80 9.08
C SER A 78 6.11 -9.06 10.43
N ASN A 79 6.12 -10.29 10.92
CA ASN A 79 5.58 -10.62 12.25
C ASN A 79 4.18 -10.02 12.49
N VAL A 80 3.24 -10.34 11.60
CA VAL A 80 1.87 -9.81 11.57
C VAL A 80 1.20 -9.98 12.93
N GLN A 81 0.49 -8.94 13.36
CA GLN A 81 -0.26 -8.90 14.61
C GLN A 81 -1.75 -8.72 14.37
N THR A 82 -2.55 -8.92 15.41
CA THR A 82 -4.02 -8.78 15.33
C THR A 82 -4.46 -7.40 14.85
N GLU A 83 -3.72 -6.37 15.23
CA GLU A 83 -3.92 -4.98 14.85
C GLU A 83 -3.57 -4.66 13.38
N ASP A 84 -2.94 -5.59 12.67
CA ASP A 84 -2.57 -5.42 11.26
C ASP A 84 -3.71 -5.87 10.31
N ALA A 85 -4.76 -6.51 10.82
CA ALA A 85 -5.95 -6.80 10.01
C ALA A 85 -6.67 -5.52 9.60
N GLY A 86 -7.11 -5.45 8.34
CA GLY A 86 -7.81 -4.31 7.79
C GLY A 86 -7.60 -4.10 6.29
N ASP A 87 -8.16 -3.00 5.80
CA ASP A 87 -8.01 -2.55 4.43
C ASP A 87 -6.76 -1.67 4.29
N TYR A 88 -6.03 -1.88 3.21
CA TYR A 88 -4.85 -1.12 2.87
C TYR A 88 -5.10 -0.36 1.59
N TYR A 89 -4.91 0.94 1.65
CA TYR A 89 -5.09 1.86 0.54
C TYR A 89 -3.75 2.36 0.07
N CYS A 90 -3.70 2.74 -1.20
CA CYS A 90 -2.54 3.38 -1.78
C CYS A 90 -2.92 4.66 -2.49
N GLN A 91 -2.04 5.65 -2.40
CA GLN A 91 -2.14 6.90 -3.13
C GLN A 91 -0.88 7.07 -3.95
N SER A 92 -1.05 7.20 -5.27
CA SER A 92 0.06 7.52 -6.16
C SER A 92 0.38 9.01 -6.11
N LEU A 93 1.63 9.34 -6.40
CA LEU A 93 2.09 10.69 -6.67
C LEU A 93 2.92 10.64 -7.96
N HIS A 94 2.41 11.27 -9.01
CA HIS A 94 3.03 11.25 -10.33
C HIS A 94 2.90 12.61 -11.01
N LYS A 95 3.69 12.84 -12.06
CA LYS A 95 3.61 14.06 -12.85
C LYS A 95 2.82 13.84 -14.14
N ILE A 96 1.81 14.65 -14.37
CA ILE A 96 1.11 14.76 -15.66
C ILE A 96 1.41 16.13 -16.25
N SER A 97 2.12 16.15 -17.38
CA SER A 97 2.47 17.39 -18.09
C SER A 97 3.07 18.45 -17.16
N ASP A 98 4.12 18.06 -16.42
CA ASP A 98 4.84 18.86 -15.41
C ASP A 98 4.06 19.29 -14.16
N ASN A 99 2.81 18.84 -14.00
CA ASN A 99 2.02 19.08 -12.78
C ASN A 99 1.98 17.83 -11.89
N TRP A 100 2.13 18.03 -10.58
CA TRP A 100 1.96 16.96 -9.60
C TRP A 100 0.49 16.60 -9.45
N VAL A 101 0.19 15.32 -9.63
CA VAL A 101 -1.15 14.72 -9.49
C VAL A 101 -1.05 13.58 -8.48
N SER A 102 -2.10 13.41 -7.68
CA SER A 102 -2.22 12.30 -6.75
C SER A 102 -3.58 11.62 -6.88
N ASP A 103 -3.57 10.31 -7.10
CA ASP A 103 -4.79 9.51 -7.17
C ASP A 103 -4.83 8.52 -6.01
N THR A 104 -5.96 8.46 -5.32
CA THR A 104 -6.20 7.52 -4.23
C THR A 104 -7.00 6.33 -4.72
N TYR A 105 -6.48 5.13 -4.47
CA TYR A 105 -7.10 3.88 -4.93
C TYR A 105 -7.82 3.18 -3.77
N PRO A 106 -9.12 2.86 -3.94
CA PRO A 106 -10.01 2.50 -2.84
C PRO A 106 -9.85 1.07 -2.30
N ILE A 107 -8.78 0.32 -2.63
CA ILE A 107 -8.21 -0.82 -1.88
C ILE A 107 -7.02 -1.38 -2.70
N CYS A 108 -5.84 -1.33 -2.11
CA CYS A 108 -4.59 -1.90 -2.66
C CYS A 108 -4.11 -3.13 -1.89
N GLY A 109 -4.77 -3.47 -0.77
CA GLY A 109 -4.55 -4.67 0.06
C GLY A 109 -5.76 -4.97 0.95
N HIS A 110 -6.13 -6.24 1.17
CA HIS A 110 -6.98 -6.62 2.30
C HIS A 110 -6.31 -7.74 3.11
N VAL A 111 -6.05 -7.50 4.40
CA VAL A 111 -5.38 -8.45 5.29
C VAL A 111 -6.37 -8.98 6.33
N THR A 112 -6.49 -10.31 6.37
CA THR A 112 -7.30 -11.06 7.34
C THR A 112 -6.41 -12.02 8.13
N LEU A 113 -6.88 -12.43 9.30
CA LEU A 113 -6.18 -13.39 10.14
C LEU A 113 -6.84 -14.77 10.02
N MET A 114 -6.03 -15.83 10.05
CA MET A 114 -6.49 -17.22 10.09
C MET A 114 -6.98 -17.60 11.49
#